data_AF-A0A7U9XLT0-F1
#
_entry.id   AF-A0A7U9XLT0-F1
#
_cell.length_a   1.000
_cell.length_b   1.000
_cell.length_c   1.000
_cell.angle_alpha   90.00
_cell.angle_beta   90.00
_cell.angle_gamma   90.00
#
_symmetry.space_group_name_H-M   'P 1'
#
loop_
_entity.id
_entity.type
_entity.pdbx_description
1 polymer ?
#
loop_
_entity_poly.entity_id
_entity_poly.type
_entity_poly.pdbx_seq_one_letter_code
_entity_poly.pdbx_strand_id
1 'polypeptide(L)'
;MFEGVKEGGKIDLEFEYGWYMESIDLHCEGLETKAREVLRGLFCGVLRMVTGYKWLEDCPENIDLTGINVTAVAQQSENGKNRNEILGSWDIIYSFEACEDKAAKVTTTATLFSIERSMERFVRGRYDLREPEDLRRILLEQQRNDLIMKHFTGIV
;
A
#
# COMPACT_ATOMS: atom_id res chain seq x y z
N MET A 1 20.12 14.19 -0.66
CA MET A 1 20.11 13.66 -2.05
C MET A 1 18.99 12.62 -2.06
N PHE A 2 17.97 12.74 -2.91
CA PHE A 2 16.84 11.79 -2.92
C PHE A 2 17.32 10.47 -3.54
N GLU A 3 17.57 9.45 -2.72
CA GLU A 3 18.16 8.18 -3.16
C GLU A 3 17.26 7.35 -4.11
N GLY A 4 15.95 7.63 -4.17
CA GLY A 4 14.97 6.95 -5.03
C GLY A 4 14.70 7.56 -6.40
N VAL A 5 15.60 8.44 -6.88
CA VAL A 5 15.45 9.09 -8.20
C VAL A 5 16.54 8.57 -9.13
N LYS A 6 16.17 7.85 -10.20
CA LYS A 6 17.11 7.40 -11.24
C LYS A 6 17.74 8.60 -11.97
N GLU A 7 18.88 8.37 -12.62
CA GLU A 7 19.46 9.32 -13.57
C GLU A 7 18.37 9.82 -14.54
N GLY A 8 18.08 11.12 -14.47
CA GLY A 8 17.00 11.76 -15.25
C GLY A 8 15.72 12.14 -14.47
N GLY A 9 15.67 12.02 -13.13
CA GLY A 9 14.55 12.56 -12.35
C GLY A 9 13.34 11.63 -12.23
N LYS A 10 13.48 10.35 -12.59
CA LYS A 10 12.37 9.38 -12.56
C LYS A 10 12.30 8.69 -11.20
N ILE A 11 11.09 8.61 -10.64
CA ILE A 11 10.81 7.84 -9.43
C ILE A 11 11.07 6.35 -9.69
N ASP A 12 11.88 5.72 -8.83
CA ASP A 12 12.11 4.27 -8.87
C ASP A 12 11.10 3.53 -7.99
N LEU A 13 10.11 2.90 -8.61
CA LEU A 13 9.05 2.16 -7.90
C LEU A 13 9.60 1.04 -7.02
N GLU A 14 10.58 0.25 -7.49
CA GLU A 14 11.09 -0.89 -6.73
C GLU A 14 11.87 -0.44 -5.50
N PHE A 15 12.63 0.66 -5.64
CA PHE A 15 13.34 1.26 -4.52
C PHE A 15 12.36 1.80 -3.46
N GLU A 16 11.38 2.62 -3.87
CA GLU A 16 10.41 3.20 -2.93
C GLU A 16 9.51 2.13 -2.29
N TYR A 17 9.14 1.09 -3.05
CA TYR A 17 8.42 -0.06 -2.52
C TYR A 17 9.27 -0.82 -1.50
N GLY A 18 10.53 -1.13 -1.83
CA GLY A 18 11.46 -1.79 -0.91
C GLY A 18 11.60 -1.01 0.40
N TRP A 19 11.70 0.31 0.32
CA TRP A 19 11.83 1.16 1.49
C TRP A 19 10.56 1.20 2.35
N TYR A 20 9.39 1.18 1.70
CA TYR A 20 8.12 1.02 2.41
C TYR A 20 8.04 -0.35 3.11
N MET A 21 8.47 -1.42 2.45
CA MET A 21 8.47 -2.77 3.02
C MET A 21 9.37 -2.89 4.26
N GLU A 22 10.46 -2.13 4.34
CA GLU A 22 11.32 -2.05 5.53
C GLU A 22 10.65 -1.31 6.71
N SER A 23 9.57 -0.57 6.47
CA SER A 23 8.84 0.22 7.48
C SER A 23 7.59 -0.46 8.02
N ILE A 24 7.37 -1.72 7.66
CA ILE A 24 6.23 -2.51 8.09
C ILE A 24 6.66 -3.89 8.59
N ASP A 25 5.81 -4.51 9.40
CA ASP A 25 5.93 -5.90 9.78
C ASP A 25 4.99 -6.76 8.94
N LEU A 26 5.57 -7.65 8.14
CA LEU A 26 4.82 -8.54 7.25
C LEU A 26 4.86 -9.99 7.74
N HIS A 27 3.68 -10.56 7.99
CA HIS A 27 3.46 -11.97 8.24
C HIS A 27 2.76 -12.60 7.03
N CYS A 28 3.42 -13.51 6.31
CA CYS A 28 2.86 -14.07 5.07
C CYS A 28 3.41 -15.47 4.74
N GLU A 29 3.64 -16.30 5.76
CA GLU A 29 4.23 -17.64 5.59
C GLU A 29 3.44 -18.47 4.55
N GLY A 30 4.14 -18.87 3.47
CA GLY A 30 3.54 -19.64 2.37
C GLY A 30 2.66 -18.84 1.40
N LEU A 31 2.57 -17.52 1.58
CA LEU A 31 1.82 -16.59 0.73
C LEU A 31 2.68 -15.41 0.25
N GLU A 32 4.01 -15.52 0.28
CA GLU A 32 4.94 -14.42 0.02
C GLU A 32 4.75 -13.82 -1.38
N THR A 33 4.52 -14.66 -2.38
CA THR A 33 4.28 -14.22 -3.76
C THR A 33 2.99 -13.40 -3.85
N LYS A 34 1.94 -13.84 -3.15
CA LYS A 34 0.63 -13.18 -3.15
C LYS A 34 0.65 -11.89 -2.33
N ALA A 35 1.31 -11.89 -1.18
CA ALA A 35 1.52 -10.69 -0.38
C ALA A 35 2.29 -9.63 -1.18
N ARG A 36 3.34 -10.04 -1.90
CA ARG A 36 4.09 -9.14 -2.79
C ARG A 36 3.21 -8.58 -3.91
N GLU A 37 2.43 -9.43 -4.58
CA GLU A 37 1.51 -9.00 -5.65
C GLU A 37 0.54 -7.92 -5.16
N VAL A 38 -0.13 -8.18 -4.03
CA VAL A 38 -1.13 -7.28 -3.43
C VAL A 38 -0.49 -5.97 -2.97
N LEU A 39 0.57 -6.04 -2.17
CA LEU A 39 1.20 -4.86 -1.59
C LEU A 39 1.90 -4.00 -2.65
N ARG A 40 2.58 -4.63 -3.62
CA ARG A 40 3.22 -3.89 -4.71
C ARG A 40 2.19 -3.24 -5.63
N GLY A 41 1.09 -3.94 -5.93
CA GLY A 41 -0.02 -3.39 -6.72
C GLY A 41 -0.63 -2.15 -6.06
N LEU A 42 -1.00 -2.27 -4.77
CA LEU A 42 -1.48 -1.12 -3.98
C LEU A 42 -0.47 0.01 -3.95
N PHE A 43 0.79 -0.28 -3.66
CA PHE A 43 1.84 0.74 -3.54
C PHE A 43 2.05 1.49 -4.85
N CYS A 44 2.06 0.79 -5.99
CA CYS A 44 2.16 1.40 -7.31
C CYS A 44 0.98 2.36 -7.58
N GLY A 45 -0.25 1.90 -7.30
CA GLY A 45 -1.44 2.72 -7.43
C GLY A 45 -1.40 3.97 -6.55
N VAL A 46 -1.03 3.82 -5.28
CA VAL A 46 -0.89 4.92 -4.32
C VAL A 46 0.19 5.89 -4.76
N LEU A 47 1.37 5.40 -5.13
CA LEU A 47 2.48 6.24 -5.54
C LEU A 47 2.08 7.10 -6.75
N ARG A 48 1.44 6.51 -7.75
CA ARG A 48 0.94 7.24 -8.93
C ARG A 48 -0.16 8.24 -8.58
N MET A 49 -1.11 7.85 -7.73
CA MET A 49 -2.21 8.70 -7.29
C MET A 49 -1.71 9.91 -6.50
N VAL A 50 -0.84 9.69 -5.52
CA VAL A 50 -0.35 10.72 -4.59
C VAL A 50 0.64 11.68 -5.25
N THR A 51 1.56 11.15 -6.06
CA THR A 51 2.58 11.99 -6.74
C THR A 51 2.05 12.62 -8.03
N GLY A 52 0.96 12.09 -8.60
CA GLY A 52 0.47 12.46 -9.94
C GLY A 52 1.44 12.08 -11.06
N TYR A 53 2.44 11.24 -10.79
CA TYR A 53 3.50 10.92 -11.76
C TYR A 53 3.02 9.89 -12.79
N LYS A 54 2.47 10.39 -13.90
CA LYS A 54 1.85 9.60 -14.99
C LYS A 54 2.78 8.61 -15.70
N TRP A 55 4.09 8.70 -15.48
CA TRP A 55 5.08 7.81 -16.09
C TRP A 55 5.33 6.53 -15.28
N LEU A 56 4.73 6.41 -14.09
CA LEU A 56 4.69 5.14 -13.36
C LEU A 56 3.78 4.16 -14.08
N GLU A 57 4.08 2.89 -13.96
CA GLU A 57 3.20 1.83 -14.43
C GLU A 57 1.83 1.89 -13.73
N ASP A 58 0.81 1.33 -14.38
CA ASP A 58 -0.51 1.20 -13.79
C ASP A 58 -0.54 0.04 -12.78
N CYS A 59 -1.44 0.12 -11.79
CA CYS A 59 -1.69 -0.99 -10.89
C CYS A 59 -2.15 -2.22 -11.72
N PRO A 60 -1.61 -3.42 -11.48
CA PRO A 60 -2.11 -4.63 -12.12
C PRO A 60 -3.61 -4.79 -11.93
N GLU A 61 -4.32 -5.28 -12.95
CA GLU A 61 -5.75 -5.56 -12.87
C GLU A 61 -6.00 -6.98 -12.34
N ASN A 62 -7.15 -7.20 -11.69
CA ASN A 62 -7.63 -8.51 -11.23
C ASN A 62 -6.72 -9.22 -10.21
N ILE A 63 -6.15 -8.48 -9.26
CA ILE A 63 -5.45 -9.06 -8.11
C ILE A 63 -6.47 -9.79 -7.24
N ASP A 64 -6.48 -11.13 -7.33
CA ASP A 64 -7.44 -11.96 -6.63
C ASP A 64 -7.00 -12.31 -5.21
N LEU A 65 -7.90 -12.04 -4.26
CA LEU A 65 -7.78 -12.30 -2.82
C LEU A 65 -8.74 -13.41 -2.34
N THR A 66 -9.39 -14.14 -3.26
CA THR A 66 -10.22 -15.29 -2.90
C THR A 66 -9.40 -16.35 -2.18
N GLY A 67 -9.93 -16.86 -1.06
CA GLY A 67 -9.25 -17.85 -0.21
C GLY A 67 -8.10 -17.27 0.62
N ILE A 68 -7.97 -15.94 0.71
CA ILE A 68 -6.92 -15.26 1.47
C ILE A 68 -7.56 -14.27 2.44
N ASN A 69 -7.14 -14.35 3.70
CA ASN A 69 -7.44 -13.37 4.73
C ASN A 69 -6.29 -12.40 4.89
N VAL A 70 -6.53 -11.14 4.53
CA VAL A 70 -5.62 -10.04 4.79
C VAL A 70 -6.12 -9.27 5.99
N THR A 71 -5.22 -9.00 6.93
CA THR A 71 -5.48 -8.10 8.05
C THR A 71 -4.43 -7.00 8.11
N ALA A 72 -4.83 -5.84 8.62
CA ALA A 72 -3.96 -4.69 8.77
C ALA A 72 -4.21 -4.06 10.13
N VAL A 73 -3.15 -3.99 10.95
CA VAL A 73 -3.20 -3.46 12.31
C VAL A 73 -2.13 -2.39 12.45
N ALA A 74 -2.50 -1.25 13.06
CA ALA A 74 -1.55 -0.24 13.49
C ALA A 74 -1.46 -0.28 15.02
N GLN A 75 -0.27 -0.54 15.57
CA GLN A 75 -0.03 -0.59 17.00
C GLN A 75 0.91 0.54 17.40
N GLN A 76 0.63 1.22 18.50
CA GLN A 76 1.54 2.24 19.01
C GLN A 76 2.73 1.56 19.68
N SER A 77 3.94 2.04 19.41
CA SER A 77 5.18 1.44 19.89
C SER A 77 6.13 2.49 20.43
N GLU A 78 6.55 2.33 21.69
CA GLU A 78 7.51 3.24 22.35
C GLU A 78 8.90 3.19 21.71
N ASN A 79 9.25 2.06 21.09
CA ASN A 79 10.55 1.79 20.43
C ASN A 79 10.36 1.34 18.98
N GLY A 80 9.33 1.86 18.30
CA GLY A 80 8.86 1.38 16.99
C GLY A 80 9.98 0.94 16.06
N LYS A 81 9.77 -0.18 15.36
CA LYS A 81 10.74 -0.69 14.36
C LYS A 81 11.11 0.35 13.31
N ASN A 82 10.27 1.37 13.19
CA ASN A 82 10.42 2.51 12.30
C ASN A 82 11.51 3.47 12.75
N ARG A 83 12.75 3.10 12.46
CA ARG A 83 13.88 4.03 12.20
C ARG A 83 13.59 5.02 11.05
N ASN A 84 12.40 5.00 10.47
CA ASN A 84 11.95 5.86 9.40
C ASN A 84 10.99 6.92 9.99
N GLU A 85 11.43 8.17 10.09
CA GLU A 85 10.71 9.30 10.68
C GLU A 85 9.31 9.55 10.07
N ILE A 86 9.03 8.93 8.93
CA ILE A 86 7.85 9.15 8.10
C ILE A 86 6.56 8.56 8.69
N LEU A 87 6.59 7.35 9.26
CA LEU A 87 5.40 6.68 9.81
C LEU A 87 5.23 6.89 11.33
N GLY A 88 6.22 7.53 11.99
CA GLY A 88 6.19 7.86 13.41
C GLY A 88 6.25 6.63 14.32
N SER A 89 5.69 6.76 15.53
CA SER A 89 5.72 5.75 16.61
C SER A 89 4.68 4.63 16.44
N TRP A 90 4.35 4.27 15.21
CA TRP A 90 3.37 3.23 14.88
C TRP A 90 4.06 2.06 14.20
N ASP A 91 3.84 0.86 14.72
CA ASP A 91 4.18 -0.39 14.05
C ASP A 91 2.96 -0.78 13.18
N ILE A 92 3.19 -0.84 11.88
CA ILE A 92 2.19 -1.24 10.89
C ILE A 92 2.40 -2.72 10.59
N ILE A 93 1.42 -3.55 10.92
CA ILE A 93 1.50 -5.00 10.81
C ILE A 93 0.48 -5.49 9.79
N TYR A 94 0.95 -6.22 8.79
CA TYR A 94 0.11 -6.90 7.80
C TYR A 94 0.25 -8.41 7.93
N SER A 95 -0.88 -9.10 7.98
CA SER A 95 -0.90 -10.56 7.97
C SER A 95 -1.69 -11.08 6.78
N PHE A 96 -1.12 -12.08 6.10
CA PHE A 96 -1.71 -12.82 5.00
C PHE A 96 -1.82 -14.28 5.40
N GLU A 97 -3.05 -14.77 5.49
CA GLU A 97 -3.34 -16.15 5.89
C GLU A 97 -4.21 -16.83 4.84
N ALA A 98 -3.91 -18.10 4.53
CA ALA A 98 -4.75 -18.90 3.64
C ALA A 98 -6.00 -19.36 4.40
N CYS A 99 -7.17 -19.20 3.80
CA CYS A 99 -8.40 -19.74 4.35
C CYS A 99 -8.46 -21.26 4.16
N GLU A 100 -9.12 -21.95 5.10
CA GLU A 100 -9.44 -23.38 4.92
C GLU A 100 -10.33 -23.59 3.69
N ASP A 101 -11.31 -22.71 3.49
CA ASP A 101 -12.11 -22.65 2.26
C ASP A 101 -11.45 -21.72 1.23
N LYS A 102 -10.94 -22.32 0.15
CA LYS A 102 -10.28 -21.62 -0.95
C LYS A 102 -11.23 -20.75 -1.79
N ALA A 103 -12.54 -20.90 -1.65
CA ALA A 103 -13.54 -20.06 -2.31
C ALA A 103 -14.01 -18.90 -1.41
N ALA A 104 -13.56 -18.84 -0.15
CA ALA A 104 -14.00 -17.84 0.80
C ALA A 104 -13.54 -16.43 0.39
N LYS A 105 -14.45 -15.47 0.48
CA LYS A 105 -14.15 -14.04 0.37
C LYS A 105 -14.22 -13.47 1.77
N VAL A 106 -13.07 -13.18 2.35
CA VAL A 106 -12.99 -12.73 3.76
C VAL A 106 -12.23 -11.43 3.91
N THR A 107 -11.32 -11.11 2.99
CA THR A 107 -10.62 -9.83 3.00
C THR A 107 -11.62 -8.72 2.70
N THR A 108 -11.75 -7.78 3.63
CA THR A 108 -12.67 -6.65 3.46
C THR A 108 -12.05 -5.53 2.64
N THR A 109 -12.89 -4.79 1.93
CA THR A 109 -12.51 -3.57 1.23
C THR A 109 -11.91 -2.55 2.22
N ALA A 110 -12.42 -2.49 3.45
CA ALA A 110 -11.89 -1.66 4.52
C ALA A 110 -10.44 -1.99 4.90
N THR A 111 -10.06 -3.27 4.87
CA THR A 111 -8.67 -3.69 5.06
C THR A 111 -7.78 -3.09 3.97
N LEU A 112 -8.18 -3.17 2.71
CA LEU A 112 -7.39 -2.61 1.61
C LEU A 112 -7.26 -1.09 1.70
N PHE A 113 -8.33 -0.38 2.10
CA PHE A 113 -8.24 1.06 2.37
C PHE A 113 -7.31 1.38 3.54
N SER A 114 -7.24 0.51 4.57
CA SER A 114 -6.32 0.70 5.70
C SER A 114 -4.86 0.61 5.25
N ILE A 115 -4.53 -0.40 4.43
CA ILE A 115 -3.19 -0.58 3.84
C ILE A 115 -2.85 0.61 2.94
N GLU A 116 -3.77 0.96 2.03
CA GLU A 116 -3.62 2.09 1.11
C GLU A 116 -3.32 3.40 1.85
N ARG A 117 -4.02 3.69 2.96
CA ARG A 117 -3.78 4.91 3.75
C ARG A 117 -2.43 4.92 4.42
N SER A 118 -1.93 3.77 4.86
CA SER A 118 -0.57 3.65 5.39
C SER A 118 0.46 3.96 4.30
N MET A 119 0.28 3.42 3.09
CA MET A 119 1.12 3.72 1.94
C MET A 119 1.04 5.19 1.53
N GLU A 120 -0.16 5.81 1.55
CA GLU A 120 -0.32 7.23 1.24
C GLU A 120 0.51 8.09 2.20
N ARG A 121 0.39 7.83 3.52
CA ARG A 121 1.16 8.56 4.54
C ARG A 121 2.65 8.42 4.31
N PHE A 122 3.11 7.20 4.01
CA PHE A 122 4.50 6.95 3.67
C PHE A 122 4.95 7.81 2.47
N VAL A 123 4.24 7.72 1.34
CA VAL A 123 4.58 8.44 0.11
C VAL A 123 4.54 9.95 0.33
N ARG A 124 3.53 10.47 1.04
CA ARG A 124 3.43 11.91 1.31
C ARG A 124 4.59 12.42 2.15
N GLY A 125 4.91 11.74 3.26
CA GLY A 125 6.05 12.15 4.09
C GLY A 125 7.39 11.99 3.36
N ARG A 126 7.52 10.95 2.54
CA ARG A 126 8.71 10.67 1.72
C ARG A 126 9.04 11.78 0.70
N TYR A 127 8.01 12.40 0.13
CA TYR A 127 8.12 13.43 -0.90
C TYR A 127 7.74 14.84 -0.42
N ASP A 128 7.55 15.03 0.89
CA ASP A 128 7.11 16.29 1.51
C ASP A 128 5.84 16.88 0.83
N LEU A 129 4.87 16.01 0.55
CA LEU A 129 3.61 16.37 -0.10
C LEU A 129 2.52 16.64 0.93
N ARG A 130 1.86 17.80 0.83
CA ARG A 130 0.72 18.16 1.68
C ARG A 130 -0.50 17.27 1.40
N GLU A 131 -1.35 17.12 2.41
CA GLU A 131 -2.67 16.53 2.22
C GLU A 131 -3.53 17.40 1.27
N PRO A 132 -4.36 16.79 0.42
CA PRO A 132 -5.23 17.54 -0.48
C PRO A 132 -6.42 18.13 0.27
N GLU A 133 -6.79 19.35 -0.11
CA GLU A 133 -7.94 20.08 0.43
C GLU A 133 -9.05 20.20 -0.62
N ASP A 134 -10.28 20.48 -0.16
CA ASP A 134 -11.45 20.77 -1.00
C ASP A 134 -11.71 19.75 -2.12
N LEU A 135 -11.88 20.23 -3.36
CA LEU A 135 -12.19 19.41 -4.53
C LEU A 135 -11.10 18.39 -4.85
N ARG A 136 -9.84 18.67 -4.51
CA ARG A 136 -8.74 17.71 -4.73
C ARG A 136 -8.86 16.51 -3.81
N ARG A 137 -9.40 16.71 -2.60
CA ARG A 137 -9.70 15.61 -1.68
C ARG A 137 -10.78 14.69 -2.25
N ILE A 138 -11.86 15.26 -2.80
CA ILE A 138 -12.93 14.49 -3.43
C ILE A 138 -12.40 13.67 -4.61
N LEU A 139 -11.57 14.28 -5.46
CA LEU A 139 -10.96 13.57 -6.59
C LEU A 139 -10.06 12.42 -6.11
N LEU A 140 -9.27 12.64 -5.06
CA LEU A 140 -8.43 11.59 -4.48
C LEU A 140 -9.27 10.43 -3.93
N GLU A 141 -10.35 10.72 -3.22
CA GLU A 141 -11.26 9.69 -2.70
C GLU A 141 -11.90 8.88 -3.84
N GLN A 142 -12.23 9.51 -4.96
CA GLN A 142 -12.69 8.81 -6.16
C GLN A 142 -11.60 7.92 -6.78
N GLN A 143 -10.37 8.43 -6.93
CA GLN A 143 -9.24 7.66 -7.46
C GLN A 143 -8.88 6.46 -6.57
N ARG A 144 -8.99 6.63 -5.25
CA ARG A 144 -8.79 5.56 -4.28
C ARG A 144 -9.85 4.46 -4.41
N ASN A 145 -11.12 4.83 -4.53
CA ASN A 145 -12.20 3.87 -4.75
C ASN A 145 -11.97 3.11 -6.06
N ASP A 146 -11.59 3.81 -7.13
CA ASP A 146 -11.26 3.20 -8.41
C ASP A 146 -10.08 2.23 -8.31
N LEU A 147 -9.01 2.61 -7.60
CA LEU A 147 -7.85 1.75 -7.38
C LEU A 147 -8.26 0.42 -6.75
N ILE A 148 -9.07 0.43 -5.70
CA ILE A 148 -9.42 -0.81 -5.00
C ILE A 148 -10.47 -1.60 -5.79
N MET A 149 -11.55 -0.95 -6.22
CA MET A 149 -12.70 -1.63 -6.81
C MET A 149 -12.46 -2.14 -8.23
N LYS A 150 -11.53 -1.54 -8.98
CA LYS A 150 -11.20 -1.99 -10.35
C LYS A 150 -10.07 -3.02 -10.39
N HIS A 151 -9.15 -2.97 -9.42
CA HIS A 151 -7.94 -3.77 -9.48
C HIS A 151 -7.95 -5.00 -8.57
N PHE A 152 -8.82 -5.05 -7.56
CA PHE A 152 -8.88 -6.16 -6.61
C PHE A 152 -10.19 -6.94 -6.71
N THR A 153 -10.09 -8.26 -6.64
CA THR A 153 -11.24 -9.19 -6.66
C THR A 153 -11.19 -10.13 -5.47
N GLY A 154 -12.28 -10.86 -5.21
CA GLY A 154 -12.32 -11.81 -4.09
C GLY A 154 -12.46 -11.16 -2.71
N ILE A 155 -12.82 -9.86 -2.67
CA ILE A 155 -13.01 -9.08 -1.45
C ILE A 155 -14.50 -8.94 -1.07
N VAL A 156 -14.76 -8.50 0.16
CA VAL A 156 -16.09 -8.21 0.74
C VAL A 156 -16.27 -6.73 1.05
#